data_AF-A0AA96FL50-F1
#
_entry.id   AF-A0AA96FL50-F1
#
_cell.length_a   1.000
_cell.length_b   1.000
_cell.length_c   1.000
_cell.angle_alpha   90.00
_cell.angle_beta   90.00
_cell.angle_gamma   90.00
#
_symmetry.space_group_name_H-M   'P 1'
#
loop_
_entity.id
_entity.type
_entity.pdbx_description
1 polymer ?
#
loop_
_entity_poly.entity_id
_entity_poly.type
_entity_poly.pdbx_seq_one_letter_code
_entity_poly.pdbx_strand_id
1 'polypeptide(L)'
;MKNAALARWMATVEGRLGSLTAVADDFATLTGVPVDLAGALFERAELAGFRLPARVSAGGSCQLLATAGGWVAVNLARPDDHAALPALLALLGAPRAGLQTAARRTGATELVRSAQMLGMAAAALGSERGDRAPVRPERHGQSRPRDLTGLKVVDLSALWAGPLCARLLGLAGARVVKVESTTRPDGARFGHPDFYRRLHEGHASLVLDFATGALAGALADADVVVEASRPRALRRLGVHAEEFLTARPGRVWVSITGYGRDDDRIAFGDDAAIAGGLAGSDRHGDPVFLGDALADPVTGLYAAHAVARSLARGGGELLCVSMAACAAAQAETPAATC
;
A
#
# COMPACT_ATOMS: atom_id res chain seq x y z
N MET A 1 -19.54 16.34 13.84
CA MET A 1 -18.08 16.39 14.08
C MET A 1 -17.27 15.52 13.12
N LYS A 2 -17.58 14.22 12.92
CA LYS A 2 -16.87 13.34 11.95
C LYS A 2 -16.68 13.97 10.56
N ASN A 3 -17.75 14.55 10.01
CA ASN A 3 -17.76 15.14 8.68
C ASN A 3 -16.78 16.33 8.52
N ALA A 4 -16.50 17.10 9.57
CA ALA A 4 -15.60 18.25 9.50
C ALA A 4 -14.11 17.86 9.52
N ALA A 5 -13.76 16.80 10.26
CA ALA A 5 -12.38 16.31 10.33
C ALA A 5 -11.97 15.67 9.00
N LEU A 6 -12.81 14.81 8.43
CA LEU A 6 -12.57 14.20 7.12
C LEU A 6 -12.54 15.24 6.00
N ALA A 7 -13.41 16.25 6.02
CA ALA A 7 -13.37 17.35 5.05
C ALA A 7 -12.02 18.09 5.05
N ARG A 8 -11.43 18.33 6.24
CA ARG A 8 -10.11 18.96 6.35
C ARG A 8 -9.01 18.10 5.72
N TRP A 9 -9.07 16.78 5.86
CA TRP A 9 -8.13 15.88 5.21
C TRP A 9 -8.36 15.82 3.71
N MET A 10 -9.60 15.74 3.25
CA MET A 10 -9.94 15.76 1.82
C MET A 10 -9.43 17.02 1.12
N ALA A 11 -9.46 18.19 1.78
CA ALA A 11 -8.92 19.43 1.24
C ALA A 11 -7.41 19.35 0.91
N THR A 12 -6.64 18.47 1.57
CA THR A 12 -5.20 18.31 1.27
C THR A 12 -4.93 17.64 -0.07
N VAL A 13 -5.89 16.87 -0.58
CA VAL A 13 -5.77 16.06 -1.81
C VAL A 13 -6.69 16.55 -2.92
N GLU A 14 -7.31 17.71 -2.72
CA GLU A 14 -8.18 18.35 -3.70
C GLU A 14 -7.44 18.56 -5.02
N GLY A 15 -8.09 18.21 -6.13
CA GLY A 15 -7.50 18.29 -7.48
C GLY A 15 -6.40 17.27 -7.79
N ARG A 16 -6.03 16.37 -6.86
CA ARG A 16 -4.97 15.34 -7.09
C ARG A 16 -5.54 13.95 -7.40
N LEU A 17 -6.73 13.64 -6.91
CA LEU A 17 -7.26 12.27 -6.90
C LEU A 17 -8.20 11.93 -8.08
N GLY A 18 -8.10 12.65 -9.19
CA GLY A 18 -9.00 12.46 -10.34
C GLY A 18 -9.00 11.03 -10.87
N SER A 19 -7.81 10.43 -11.02
CA SER A 19 -7.67 9.03 -11.42
C SER A 19 -8.26 8.06 -10.37
N LEU A 20 -8.08 8.33 -9.08
CA LEU A 20 -8.66 7.51 -8.02
C LEU A 20 -10.19 7.59 -7.96
N THR A 21 -10.77 8.77 -8.20
CA THR A 21 -12.23 8.92 -8.29
C THR A 21 -12.79 8.06 -9.42
N ALA A 22 -12.17 8.10 -10.61
CA ALA A 22 -12.58 7.24 -11.72
C ALA A 22 -12.46 5.74 -11.41
N VAL A 23 -11.43 5.34 -10.66
CA VAL A 23 -11.24 3.96 -10.17
C VAL A 23 -12.37 3.55 -9.22
N ALA A 24 -12.76 4.44 -8.29
CA ALA A 24 -13.84 4.21 -7.36
C ALA A 24 -15.20 4.11 -8.05
N ASP A 25 -15.47 4.99 -9.01
CA ASP A 25 -16.73 5.02 -9.78
C ASP A 25 -16.89 3.77 -10.66
N ASP A 26 -15.81 3.33 -11.32
CA ASP A 26 -15.83 2.11 -12.13
C ASP A 26 -15.95 0.86 -11.24
N PHE A 27 -15.30 0.84 -10.07
CA PHE A 27 -15.52 -0.24 -9.09
C PHE A 27 -16.98 -0.30 -8.63
N ALA A 28 -17.60 0.84 -8.32
CA ALA A 28 -19.00 0.91 -7.95
C ALA A 28 -19.93 0.46 -9.08
N THR A 29 -19.60 0.82 -10.32
CA THR A 29 -20.34 0.37 -11.52
C THR A 29 -20.27 -1.15 -11.70
N LEU A 30 -19.10 -1.76 -11.47
CA LEU A 30 -18.90 -3.20 -11.64
C LEU A 30 -19.52 -4.03 -10.51
N THR A 31 -19.62 -3.49 -9.31
CA THR A 31 -19.96 -4.25 -8.10
C THR A 31 -21.29 -3.85 -7.45
N GLY A 32 -21.83 -2.68 -7.82
CA GLY A 32 -22.97 -2.06 -7.14
C GLY A 32 -22.64 -1.46 -5.77
N VAL A 33 -21.36 -1.45 -5.35
CA VAL A 33 -20.94 -0.95 -4.04
C VAL A 33 -20.28 0.42 -4.16
N PRO A 34 -20.90 1.49 -3.63
CA PRO A 34 -20.29 2.81 -3.63
C PRO A 34 -19.07 2.83 -2.70
N VAL A 35 -18.07 3.63 -3.08
CA VAL A 35 -16.85 3.82 -2.30
C VAL A 35 -16.91 5.18 -1.58
N ASP A 36 -16.91 5.16 -0.26
CA ASP A 36 -16.64 6.37 0.54
C ASP A 36 -15.13 6.67 0.49
N LEU A 37 -14.70 7.51 -0.46
CA LEU A 37 -13.30 7.89 -0.62
C LEU A 37 -12.72 8.59 0.61
N ALA A 38 -13.49 9.46 1.26
CA ALA A 38 -13.01 10.20 2.43
C ALA A 38 -12.74 9.25 3.61
N GLY A 39 -13.66 8.32 3.85
CA GLY A 39 -13.47 7.23 4.81
C GLY A 39 -12.29 6.34 4.43
N ALA A 40 -12.24 5.85 3.20
CA ALA A 40 -11.18 4.95 2.74
C ALA A 40 -9.77 5.55 2.91
N LEU A 41 -9.61 6.85 2.65
CA LEU A 41 -8.31 7.54 2.71
C LEU A 41 -7.92 8.01 4.11
N PHE A 42 -8.88 8.48 4.92
CA PHE A 42 -8.55 9.30 6.11
C PHE A 42 -9.21 8.84 7.42
N GLU A 43 -9.98 7.75 7.42
CA GLU A 43 -10.61 7.19 8.62
C GLU A 43 -9.59 6.81 9.70
N ARG A 44 -8.42 6.30 9.33
CA ARG A 44 -7.34 6.01 10.30
C ARG A 44 -6.88 7.28 11.02
N ALA A 45 -6.63 8.33 10.25
CA ALA A 45 -6.18 9.61 10.78
C ALA A 45 -7.23 10.27 11.68
N GLU A 46 -8.51 10.15 11.32
CA GLU A 46 -9.62 10.60 12.14
C GLU A 46 -9.67 9.84 13.48
N LEU A 47 -9.69 8.50 13.43
CA LEU A 47 -9.77 7.64 14.61
C LEU A 47 -8.58 7.86 15.55
N ALA A 48 -7.37 7.96 15.00
CA ALA A 48 -6.16 8.17 15.78
C ALA A 48 -5.95 9.62 16.24
N GLY A 49 -6.84 10.56 15.86
CA GLY A 49 -6.73 11.97 16.23
C GLY A 49 -5.49 12.66 15.64
N PHE A 50 -5.02 12.20 14.47
CA PHE A 50 -3.84 12.76 13.83
C PHE A 50 -4.07 14.19 13.35
N ARG A 51 -2.97 14.94 13.33
CA ARG A 51 -2.91 16.28 12.75
C ARG A 51 -2.49 16.16 11.29
N LEU A 52 -2.85 17.17 10.49
CA LEU A 52 -2.34 17.27 9.13
C LEU A 52 -0.80 17.24 9.16
N PRO A 53 -0.18 16.41 8.33
CA PRO A 53 1.25 16.23 8.37
C PRO A 53 1.96 17.42 7.73
N ALA A 54 3.25 17.53 8.02
CA ALA A 54 4.13 18.49 7.38
C ALA A 54 5.33 17.75 6.81
N ARG A 55 6.53 17.96 7.37
CA ARG A 55 7.74 17.19 7.03
C ARG A 55 7.88 15.89 7.83
N VAL A 56 6.93 15.62 8.71
CA VAL A 56 6.79 14.34 9.42
C VAL A 56 5.42 13.80 9.08
N SER A 57 5.34 12.52 8.72
CA SER A 57 4.09 11.82 8.38
C SER A 57 3.09 11.87 9.53
N ALA A 58 1.80 11.69 9.24
CA ALA A 58 0.74 11.78 10.25
C ALA A 58 0.95 10.79 11.43
N GLY A 59 1.40 9.56 11.12
CA GLY A 59 1.76 8.56 12.12
C GLY A 59 3.13 8.73 12.78
N GLY A 60 3.91 9.76 12.39
CA GLY A 60 5.18 10.11 13.03
C GLY A 60 6.43 9.33 12.59
N SER A 61 6.30 8.23 11.83
CA SER A 61 7.42 7.35 11.52
C SER A 61 8.29 7.81 10.35
N CYS A 62 7.73 8.54 9.38
CA CYS A 62 8.41 8.96 8.17
C CYS A 62 8.76 10.45 8.20
N GLN A 63 9.98 10.79 7.77
CA GLN A 63 10.50 12.16 7.75
C GLN A 63 10.92 12.55 6.34
N LEU A 64 10.53 13.75 5.89
CA LEU A 64 11.04 14.41 4.69
C LEU A 64 12.30 15.20 5.02
N LEU A 65 13.41 14.76 4.44
CA LEU A 65 14.74 15.33 4.66
C LEU A 65 15.20 16.07 3.42
N ALA A 66 15.57 17.33 3.58
CA ALA A 66 16.28 18.08 2.55
C ALA A 66 17.67 17.49 2.35
N THR A 67 18.03 17.30 1.09
CA THR A 67 19.32 16.73 0.66
C THR A 67 20.07 17.71 -0.24
N ALA A 68 21.32 17.39 -0.57
CA ALA A 68 22.05 18.12 -1.61
C ALA A 68 21.40 17.84 -2.98
N GLY A 69 20.43 18.68 -3.37
CA GLY A 69 19.78 18.61 -4.68
C GLY A 69 18.38 17.98 -4.72
N GLY A 70 17.73 17.75 -3.57
CA GLY A 70 16.36 17.22 -3.56
C GLY A 70 15.83 16.89 -2.17
N TRP A 71 14.84 16.00 -2.12
CA TRP A 71 14.18 15.57 -0.90
C TRP A 71 14.09 14.06 -0.84
N VAL A 72 14.26 13.51 0.37
CA VAL A 72 14.14 12.07 0.62
C VAL A 72 13.21 11.84 1.79
N ALA A 73 12.24 10.94 1.61
CA ALA A 73 11.50 10.32 2.69
C ALA A 73 12.35 9.20 3.30
N VAL A 74 12.56 9.23 4.61
CA VAL A 74 13.15 8.11 5.38
C VAL A 74 12.14 7.66 6.41
N ASN A 75 11.77 6.37 6.35
CA ASN A 75 10.76 5.79 7.22
C ASN A 75 11.39 4.94 8.32
N LEU A 76 11.07 5.28 9.57
CA LEU A 76 11.55 4.63 10.78
C LEU A 76 10.39 3.88 11.46
N ALA A 77 9.63 3.12 10.66
CA ALA A 77 8.40 2.47 11.12
C ALA A 77 8.65 1.28 12.06
N ARG A 78 9.85 0.71 12.07
CA ARG A 78 10.19 -0.49 12.86
C ARG A 78 11.29 -0.18 13.90
N PRO A 79 11.32 -0.92 15.01
CA PRO A 79 12.43 -0.84 15.97
C PRO A 79 13.81 -1.02 15.31
N ASP A 80 13.91 -1.95 14.36
CA ASP A 80 15.15 -2.22 13.62
C ASP A 80 15.60 -1.02 12.76
N ASP A 81 14.67 -0.19 12.26
CA ASP A 81 15.00 1.02 11.51
C ASP A 81 15.72 2.04 12.41
N HIS A 82 15.25 2.18 13.65
CA HIS A 82 15.92 3.03 14.64
C HIS A 82 17.28 2.47 15.07
N ALA A 83 17.38 1.16 15.25
CA ALA A 83 18.64 0.50 15.59
C ALA A 83 19.70 0.63 14.47
N ALA A 84 19.27 0.75 13.20
CA ALA A 84 20.14 0.92 12.05
C ALA A 84 20.63 2.37 11.82
N LEU A 85 20.05 3.37 12.49
CA LEU A 85 20.41 4.79 12.28
C LEU A 85 21.90 5.11 12.46
N PRO A 86 22.61 4.60 13.49
CA PRO A 86 24.05 4.85 13.62
C PRO A 86 24.85 4.31 12.42
N ALA A 87 24.46 3.15 11.88
CA ALA A 87 25.09 2.58 10.69
C ALA A 87 24.80 3.42 9.44
N LEU A 88 23.56 3.91 9.28
CA LEU A 88 23.22 4.83 8.20
C LEU A 88 24.09 6.09 8.26
N LEU A 89 24.16 6.74 9.43
CA LEU A 89 24.98 7.94 9.62
C LEU A 89 26.46 7.71 9.32
N ALA A 90 26.99 6.53 9.66
CA ALA A 90 28.36 6.14 9.32
C ALA A 90 28.56 5.97 7.80
N LEU A 91 27.60 5.34 7.09
CA LEU A 91 27.63 5.23 5.62
C LEU A 91 27.59 6.59 4.93
N LEU A 92 26.90 7.56 5.51
CA LEU A 92 26.83 8.94 5.00
C LEU A 92 28.07 9.79 5.37
N GLY A 93 29.09 9.21 6.00
CA GLY A 93 30.29 9.93 6.45
C GLY A 93 30.05 10.91 7.59
N ALA A 94 28.94 10.77 8.33
CA ALA A 94 28.51 11.70 9.38
C ALA A 94 28.10 10.98 10.69
N PRO A 95 28.93 10.08 11.25
CA PRO A 95 28.54 9.17 12.35
C PRO A 95 28.16 9.86 13.66
N ARG A 96 28.54 11.14 13.84
CA ARG A 96 28.21 11.94 15.03
C ARG A 96 27.12 12.99 14.78
N ALA A 97 26.63 13.10 13.55
CA ALA A 97 25.61 14.08 13.18
C ALA A 97 24.20 13.54 13.39
N GLY A 98 23.21 14.42 13.51
CA GLY A 98 21.80 14.03 13.38
C GLY A 98 21.45 13.72 11.91
N LEU A 99 20.45 12.86 11.71
CA LEU A 99 20.00 12.42 10.38
C LEU A 99 19.69 13.59 9.43
N GLN A 100 19.02 14.64 9.92
CA GLN A 100 18.71 15.82 9.12
C GLN A 100 19.96 16.60 8.68
N THR A 101 20.99 16.69 9.54
CA THR A 101 22.26 17.35 9.23
C THR A 101 23.06 16.55 8.22
N ALA A 102 23.10 15.22 8.39
CA ALA A 102 23.75 14.32 7.45
C ALA A 102 23.08 14.41 6.06
N ALA A 103 21.74 14.29 6.01
CA ALA A 103 20.98 14.34 4.78
C ALA A 103 21.26 15.59 3.94
N ARG A 104 21.32 16.78 4.56
CA ARG A 104 21.60 18.06 3.87
C ARG A 104 22.93 18.10 3.11
N ARG A 105 23.88 17.24 3.46
CA ARG A 105 25.22 17.16 2.86
C ARG A 105 25.37 16.00 1.88
N THR A 106 24.38 15.13 1.81
CA THR A 106 24.38 13.93 0.96
C THR A 106 23.44 14.14 -0.22
N GLY A 107 23.78 13.60 -1.39
CA GLY A 107 22.82 13.54 -2.51
C GLY A 107 21.66 12.58 -2.22
N ALA A 108 20.46 12.88 -2.75
CA ALA A 108 19.27 12.06 -2.54
C ALA A 108 19.47 10.58 -2.89
N THR A 109 20.07 10.28 -4.04
CA THR A 109 20.35 8.91 -4.50
C THR A 109 21.25 8.13 -3.53
N GLU A 110 22.28 8.79 -3.00
CA GLU A 110 23.22 8.16 -2.06
C GLU A 110 22.55 7.88 -0.71
N LEU A 111 21.74 8.82 -0.20
CA LEU A 111 20.97 8.62 1.03
C LEU A 111 20.00 7.44 0.89
N VAL A 112 19.22 7.42 -0.18
CA VAL A 112 18.25 6.34 -0.47
C VAL A 112 18.96 4.99 -0.57
N ARG A 113 20.04 4.91 -1.37
CA ARG A 113 20.83 3.68 -1.53
C ARG A 113 21.37 3.18 -0.19
N SER A 114 21.94 4.07 0.63
CA SER A 114 22.53 3.72 1.92
C SER A 114 21.48 3.21 2.91
N ALA A 115 20.31 3.85 2.96
CA ALA A 115 19.20 3.39 3.78
C ALA A 115 18.68 2.01 3.33
N GLN A 116 18.51 1.81 2.02
CA GLN A 116 18.03 0.55 1.45
C GLN A 116 19.01 -0.61 1.67
N MET A 117 20.33 -0.36 1.67
CA MET A 117 21.36 -1.36 2.02
C MET A 117 21.19 -1.89 3.45
N LEU A 118 20.69 -1.05 4.37
CA LEU A 118 20.39 -1.43 5.75
C LEU A 118 18.97 -2.01 5.90
N GLY A 119 18.27 -2.22 4.78
CA GLY A 119 16.90 -2.69 4.76
C GLY A 119 15.91 -1.68 5.29
N MET A 120 16.23 -0.38 5.31
CA MET A 120 15.30 0.69 5.68
C MET A 120 14.47 1.13 4.47
N ALA A 121 13.24 1.58 4.71
CA ALA A 121 12.41 2.18 3.67
C ALA A 121 12.79 3.65 3.47
N ALA A 122 13.21 3.99 2.26
CA ALA A 122 13.53 5.36 1.87
C ALA A 122 13.31 5.58 0.37
N ALA A 123 12.86 6.78 0.02
CA ALA A 123 12.56 7.16 -1.34
C ALA A 123 12.89 8.63 -1.60
N ALA A 124 13.48 8.91 -2.77
CA ALA A 124 13.62 10.29 -3.22
C ALA A 124 12.26 10.78 -3.78
N LEU A 125 11.95 12.05 -3.56
CA LEU A 125 10.71 12.66 -4.04
C LEU A 125 10.60 12.51 -5.57
N GLY A 126 9.55 11.85 -6.02
CA GLY A 126 9.26 11.66 -7.44
C GLY A 126 10.19 10.68 -8.15
N SER A 127 10.96 9.83 -7.44
CA SER A 127 11.83 8.83 -8.07
C SER A 127 11.08 7.78 -8.90
N GLU A 128 9.76 7.67 -8.72
CA GLU A 128 8.88 6.74 -9.42
C GLU A 128 7.79 7.49 -10.22
N ARG A 129 7.98 8.79 -10.50
CA ARG A 129 7.19 9.54 -11.49
C ARG A 129 7.60 9.08 -12.89
N GLY A 130 6.93 8.09 -13.43
CA GLY A 130 7.13 7.60 -14.79
C GLY A 130 5.94 6.78 -15.25
N ASP A 131 5.95 6.37 -16.52
CA ASP A 131 4.80 5.76 -17.22
C ASP A 131 4.42 4.34 -16.74
N ARG A 132 4.83 3.95 -15.53
CA ARG A 132 4.52 2.63 -14.99
C ARG A 132 3.05 2.60 -14.60
N ALA A 133 2.29 1.71 -15.23
CA ALA A 133 0.90 1.46 -14.85
C ALA A 133 0.79 1.06 -13.37
N PRO A 134 -0.20 1.61 -12.62
CA PRO A 134 -0.47 1.24 -11.22
C PRO A 134 -0.66 -0.27 -11.01
N VAL A 135 -1.31 -0.92 -11.98
CA VAL A 135 -1.64 -2.35 -11.98
C VAL A 135 -1.10 -2.97 -13.26
N ARG A 136 -0.32 -4.04 -13.13
CA ARG A 136 0.21 -4.82 -14.25
C ARG A 136 -0.35 -6.25 -14.18
N PRO A 137 -1.30 -6.62 -15.05
CA PRO A 137 -1.83 -7.98 -15.08
C PRO A 137 -0.89 -8.93 -15.82
N GLU A 138 -0.72 -10.13 -15.28
CA GLU A 138 0.01 -11.24 -15.91
C GLU A 138 -0.92 -12.44 -16.00
N ARG A 139 -1.11 -12.96 -17.21
CA ARG A 139 -1.99 -14.10 -17.45
C ARG A 139 -1.25 -15.42 -17.25
N HIS A 140 -1.76 -16.24 -16.33
CA HIS A 140 -1.24 -17.58 -16.03
C HIS A 140 -2.30 -18.66 -16.14
N GLY A 141 -3.56 -18.32 -15.82
CA GLY A 141 -4.69 -19.25 -15.84
C GLY A 141 -5.65 -19.04 -17.01
N GLN A 142 -6.54 -20.01 -17.20
CA GLN A 142 -7.66 -19.91 -18.14
C GLN A 142 -8.74 -18.95 -17.61
N SER A 143 -9.44 -18.28 -18.53
CA SER A 143 -10.52 -17.36 -18.18
C SER A 143 -11.86 -18.07 -17.97
N ARG A 144 -12.63 -17.59 -17.01
CA ARG A 144 -14.02 -17.96 -16.73
C ARG A 144 -14.73 -16.75 -16.09
N PRO A 145 -15.52 -15.97 -16.85
CA PRO A 145 -16.28 -14.83 -16.33
C PRO A 145 -17.15 -15.22 -15.14
N ARG A 146 -17.11 -14.41 -14.07
CA ARG A 146 -17.90 -14.57 -12.85
C ARG A 146 -17.94 -13.27 -12.07
N ASP A 147 -18.99 -13.06 -11.30
CA ASP A 147 -19.13 -11.95 -10.37
C ASP A 147 -18.41 -12.24 -9.03
N LEU A 148 -18.31 -11.21 -8.18
CA LEU A 148 -17.67 -11.30 -6.86
C LEU A 148 -18.54 -12.00 -5.81
N THR A 149 -19.85 -12.08 -6.03
CA THR A 149 -20.82 -12.62 -5.08
C THR A 149 -20.49 -14.06 -4.67
N GLY A 150 -20.32 -14.29 -3.37
CA GLY A 150 -20.07 -15.62 -2.80
C GLY A 150 -18.65 -16.18 -3.03
N LEU A 151 -17.79 -15.48 -3.78
CA LEU A 151 -16.41 -15.89 -4.02
C LEU A 151 -15.62 -15.96 -2.71
N LYS A 152 -14.73 -16.96 -2.59
CA LYS A 152 -13.83 -17.05 -1.44
C LYS A 152 -12.59 -16.18 -1.69
N VAL A 153 -12.44 -15.12 -0.91
CA VAL A 153 -11.24 -14.27 -0.89
C VAL A 153 -10.41 -14.67 0.32
N VAL A 154 -9.14 -15.02 0.09
CA VAL A 154 -8.17 -15.22 1.19
C VAL A 154 -7.25 -14.01 1.26
N ASP A 155 -7.28 -13.32 2.39
CA ASP A 155 -6.44 -12.16 2.66
C ASP A 155 -5.22 -12.55 3.53
N LEU A 156 -4.06 -12.65 2.89
CA LEU A 156 -2.75 -12.87 3.52
C LEU A 156 -2.01 -11.57 3.85
N SER A 157 -2.57 -10.43 3.46
CA SER A 157 -1.92 -9.13 3.62
C SER A 157 -2.01 -8.62 5.06
N ALA A 158 -1.40 -7.47 5.34
CA ALA A 158 -1.42 -6.84 6.65
C ALA A 158 -1.44 -5.32 6.47
N LEU A 159 -1.59 -4.60 7.58
CA LEU A 159 -1.62 -3.14 7.65
C LEU A 159 -2.86 -2.56 6.98
N TRP A 160 -2.74 -1.96 5.79
CA TRP A 160 -3.81 -1.13 5.23
C TRP A 160 -4.15 -1.43 3.76
N ALA A 161 -3.20 -1.35 2.82
CA ALA A 161 -3.52 -1.49 1.39
C ALA A 161 -4.26 -2.79 1.04
N GLY A 162 -3.71 -3.93 1.45
CA GLY A 162 -4.32 -5.24 1.20
C GLY A 162 -5.61 -5.47 1.99
N PRO A 163 -5.67 -5.17 3.31
CA PRO A 163 -6.93 -5.27 4.06
C PRO A 163 -8.05 -4.38 3.53
N LEU A 164 -7.74 -3.17 3.04
CA LEU A 164 -8.74 -2.31 2.40
C LEU A 164 -9.26 -2.93 1.09
N CYS A 165 -8.37 -3.51 0.28
CA CYS A 165 -8.78 -4.27 -0.90
C CYS A 165 -9.75 -5.40 -0.50
N ALA A 166 -9.38 -6.22 0.48
CA ALA A 166 -10.20 -7.32 0.96
C ALA A 166 -11.57 -6.84 1.51
N ARG A 167 -11.60 -5.73 2.27
CA ARG A 167 -12.83 -5.10 2.78
C ARG A 167 -13.78 -4.73 1.65
N LEU A 168 -13.27 -4.07 0.61
CA LEU A 168 -14.10 -3.64 -0.53
C LEU A 168 -14.67 -4.84 -1.29
N LEU A 169 -13.88 -5.91 -1.45
CA LEU A 169 -14.37 -7.16 -2.05
C LEU A 169 -15.43 -7.83 -1.17
N GLY A 170 -15.27 -7.80 0.16
CA GLY A 170 -16.26 -8.29 1.11
C GLY A 170 -17.58 -7.51 1.06
N LEU A 171 -17.51 -6.18 1.00
CA LEU A 171 -18.68 -5.32 0.79
C LEU A 171 -19.38 -5.61 -0.55
N ALA A 172 -18.61 -5.99 -1.58
CA ALA A 172 -19.11 -6.44 -2.88
C ALA A 172 -19.62 -7.90 -2.90
N GLY A 173 -19.82 -8.51 -1.74
CA GLY A 173 -20.48 -9.82 -1.59
C GLY A 173 -19.53 -11.01 -1.57
N ALA A 174 -18.21 -10.80 -1.57
CA ALA A 174 -17.26 -11.90 -1.40
C ALA A 174 -17.21 -12.40 0.05
N ARG A 175 -16.92 -13.69 0.24
CA ARG A 175 -16.65 -14.30 1.54
C ARG A 175 -15.16 -14.20 1.84
N VAL A 176 -14.78 -13.23 2.66
CA VAL A 176 -13.39 -12.96 3.00
C VAL A 176 -12.95 -13.76 4.22
N VAL A 177 -11.79 -14.40 4.11
CA VAL A 177 -11.08 -15.05 5.22
C VAL A 177 -9.73 -14.37 5.38
N LYS A 178 -9.56 -13.64 6.48
CA LYS A 178 -8.25 -13.14 6.91
C LYS A 178 -7.44 -14.30 7.44
N VAL A 179 -6.31 -14.60 6.79
CA VAL A 179 -5.37 -15.62 7.27
C VAL A 179 -4.13 -14.95 7.81
N GLU A 180 -3.73 -15.32 9.03
CA GLU A 180 -2.58 -14.73 9.73
C GLU A 180 -1.62 -15.82 10.23
N SER A 181 -0.35 -15.44 10.38
CA SER A 181 0.66 -16.31 10.99
C SER A 181 0.59 -16.21 12.51
N THR A 182 0.74 -17.33 13.21
CA THR A 182 0.90 -17.39 14.67
C THR A 182 2.06 -16.53 15.19
N THR A 183 3.11 -16.31 14.39
CA THR A 183 4.32 -15.58 14.80
C THR A 183 4.39 -14.16 14.23
N ARG A 184 3.53 -13.85 13.25
CA ARG A 184 3.50 -12.54 12.58
C ARG A 184 2.05 -12.13 12.31
N PRO A 185 1.30 -11.74 13.34
CA PRO A 185 -0.05 -11.22 13.18
C PRO A 185 -0.06 -9.90 12.39
N ASP A 186 -1.23 -9.51 11.91
CA ASP A 186 -1.42 -8.23 11.24
C ASP A 186 -1.04 -7.08 12.17
N GLY A 187 -0.08 -6.24 11.74
CA GLY A 187 0.41 -5.10 12.50
C GLY A 187 -0.68 -4.08 12.84
N ALA A 188 -1.75 -3.99 12.05
CA ALA A 188 -2.87 -3.10 12.34
C ALA A 188 -3.58 -3.44 13.66
N ARG A 189 -3.46 -4.68 14.17
CA ARG A 189 -3.96 -5.08 15.50
C ARG A 189 -3.32 -4.28 16.65
N PHE A 190 -2.10 -3.80 16.46
CA PHE A 190 -1.36 -3.02 17.46
C PHE A 190 -1.52 -1.50 17.25
N GLY A 191 -2.29 -1.09 16.23
CA GLY A 191 -2.68 0.29 16.01
C GLY A 191 -4.01 0.64 16.70
N HIS A 192 -4.77 1.56 16.11
CA HIS A 192 -6.08 1.93 16.64
C HIS A 192 -7.07 0.76 16.47
N PRO A 193 -7.73 0.27 17.55
CA PRO A 193 -8.55 -0.95 17.50
C PRO A 193 -9.74 -0.84 16.55
N ASP A 194 -10.41 0.32 16.50
CA ASP A 194 -11.51 0.52 15.55
C ASP A 194 -11.07 0.53 14.09
N PHE A 195 -9.82 0.89 13.82
CA PHE A 195 -9.31 0.88 12.46
C PHE A 195 -9.13 -0.57 11.98
N TYR A 196 -8.51 -1.43 12.80
CA TYR A 196 -8.43 -2.86 12.52
C TYR A 196 -9.83 -3.47 12.37
N ARG A 197 -10.74 -3.17 13.31
CA ARG A 197 -12.12 -3.67 13.26
C ARG A 197 -12.82 -3.28 11.96
N ARG A 198 -12.69 -2.02 11.52
CA ARG A 198 -13.33 -1.55 10.27
C ARG A 198 -12.73 -2.18 9.02
N LEU A 199 -11.43 -2.46 8.99
CA LEU A 199 -10.80 -3.18 7.86
C LEU A 199 -11.27 -4.63 7.74
N HIS A 200 -11.60 -5.27 8.86
CA HIS A 200 -11.89 -6.71 8.91
C HIS A 200 -13.33 -7.05 9.29
N GLU A 201 -14.21 -6.05 9.33
CA GLU A 201 -15.62 -6.24 9.68
C GLU A 201 -16.30 -7.17 8.68
N GLY A 202 -16.97 -8.22 9.20
CA GLY A 202 -17.61 -9.25 8.37
C GLY A 202 -16.67 -10.32 7.81
N HIS A 203 -15.36 -10.22 8.01
CA HIS A 203 -14.40 -11.24 7.58
C HIS A 203 -14.32 -12.38 8.60
N ALA A 204 -14.17 -13.62 8.13
CA ALA A 204 -13.71 -14.71 9.00
C ALA A 204 -12.21 -14.55 9.27
N SER A 205 -11.73 -15.05 10.42
CA SER A 205 -10.30 -15.02 10.77
C SER A 205 -9.79 -16.45 11.01
N LEU A 206 -8.61 -16.75 10.45
CA LEU A 206 -7.93 -18.02 10.58
C LEU A 206 -6.45 -17.77 10.90
N VAL A 207 -6.00 -18.20 12.07
CA VAL A 207 -4.59 -18.10 12.46
C VAL A 207 -3.93 -19.46 12.26
N LEU A 208 -2.82 -19.51 11.53
CA LEU A 208 -2.10 -20.74 11.20
C LEU A 208 -0.62 -20.60 11.54
N ASP A 209 0.00 -21.72 11.90
CA ASP A 209 1.45 -21.84 11.81
C ASP A 209 1.84 -22.17 10.36
N PHE A 210 2.45 -21.20 9.68
CA PHE A 210 2.85 -21.33 8.29
C PHE A 210 3.99 -22.33 8.09
N ALA A 211 4.73 -22.71 9.14
CA ALA A 211 5.79 -23.71 9.05
C ALA A 211 5.25 -25.15 8.85
N THR A 212 3.96 -25.37 9.13
CA THR A 212 3.33 -26.71 9.06
C THR A 212 2.81 -27.09 7.68
N GLY A 213 2.87 -26.19 6.69
CA GLY A 213 2.26 -26.39 5.37
C GLY A 213 0.75 -26.17 5.31
N ALA A 214 0.09 -25.88 6.44
CA ALA A 214 -1.35 -25.64 6.53
C ALA A 214 -1.86 -24.49 5.63
N LEU A 215 -0.99 -23.55 5.29
CA LEU A 215 -1.32 -22.43 4.40
C LEU A 215 -1.80 -22.89 3.02
N ALA A 216 -1.21 -23.95 2.46
CA ALA A 216 -1.61 -24.47 1.15
C ALA A 216 -3.09 -24.94 1.15
N GLY A 217 -3.51 -25.61 2.23
CA GLY A 217 -4.91 -26.03 2.41
C GLY A 217 -5.88 -24.85 2.51
N ALA A 218 -5.49 -23.77 3.20
CA ALA A 218 -6.33 -22.57 3.29
C ALA A 218 -6.55 -21.90 1.92
N LEU A 219 -5.54 -21.93 1.05
CA LEU A 219 -5.56 -21.34 -0.29
C LEU A 219 -6.23 -22.25 -1.34
N ALA A 220 -6.29 -23.56 -1.11
CA ALA A 220 -6.74 -24.55 -2.09
C ALA A 220 -8.11 -24.26 -2.70
N ASP A 221 -9.04 -23.69 -1.93
CA ASP A 221 -10.40 -23.36 -2.39
C ASP A 221 -10.60 -21.87 -2.73
N ALA A 222 -9.59 -21.03 -2.54
CA ALA A 222 -9.72 -19.60 -2.79
C ALA A 222 -9.97 -19.30 -4.27
N ASP A 223 -10.87 -18.34 -4.53
CA ASP A 223 -11.08 -17.75 -5.85
C ASP A 223 -10.16 -16.56 -6.06
N VAL A 224 -9.93 -15.78 -5.00
CA VAL A 224 -9.02 -14.64 -5.00
C VAL A 224 -8.08 -14.75 -3.81
N VAL A 225 -6.80 -14.49 -4.03
CA VAL A 225 -5.81 -14.32 -2.94
C VAL A 225 -5.30 -12.89 -2.98
N VAL A 226 -5.29 -12.21 -1.83
CA VAL A 226 -4.70 -10.88 -1.67
C VAL A 226 -3.47 -11.01 -0.76
N GLU A 227 -2.32 -10.57 -1.25
CA GLU A 227 -1.10 -10.55 -0.46
C GLU A 227 -0.29 -9.27 -0.70
N ALA A 228 0.49 -8.90 0.32
CA ALA A 228 1.40 -7.76 0.31
C ALA A 228 2.81 -8.16 0.78
N SER A 229 3.23 -9.37 0.42
CA SER A 229 4.53 -9.95 0.75
C SER A 229 5.47 -9.87 -0.45
N ARG A 230 6.78 -9.92 -0.19
CA ARG A 230 7.74 -10.12 -1.29
C ARG A 230 7.51 -11.52 -1.87
N PRO A 231 7.55 -11.72 -3.20
CA PRO A 231 7.33 -13.04 -3.80
C PRO A 231 8.20 -14.13 -3.20
N ARG A 232 9.47 -13.83 -2.90
CA ARG A 232 10.41 -14.77 -2.25
C ARG A 232 9.94 -15.27 -0.89
N ALA A 233 9.17 -14.48 -0.13
CA ALA A 233 8.70 -14.88 1.19
C ALA A 233 7.65 -16.00 1.08
N LEU A 234 6.68 -15.87 0.18
CA LEU A 234 5.65 -16.90 -0.04
C LEU A 234 6.23 -18.14 -0.74
N ARG A 235 7.15 -17.96 -1.69
CA ARG A 235 7.85 -19.10 -2.33
C ARG A 235 8.62 -19.95 -1.32
N ARG A 236 9.23 -19.35 -0.28
CA ARG A 236 9.88 -20.09 0.82
C ARG A 236 8.90 -20.91 1.66
N LEU A 237 7.62 -20.55 1.64
CA LEU A 237 6.53 -21.30 2.29
C LEU A 237 5.89 -22.33 1.34
N GLY A 238 6.46 -22.55 0.14
CA GLY A 238 5.89 -23.44 -0.88
C GLY A 238 4.64 -22.90 -1.57
N VAL A 239 4.39 -21.58 -1.49
CA VAL A 239 3.23 -20.95 -2.10
C VAL A 239 3.65 -20.22 -3.37
N HIS A 240 3.14 -20.69 -4.50
CA HIS A 240 3.41 -20.18 -5.83
C HIS A 240 2.12 -19.64 -6.46
N ALA A 241 2.09 -18.34 -6.75
CA ALA A 241 0.92 -17.67 -7.33
C ALA A 241 0.55 -18.27 -8.70
N GLU A 242 1.56 -18.61 -9.49
CA GLU A 242 1.39 -19.14 -10.85
C GLU A 242 0.71 -20.53 -10.80
N GLU A 243 1.16 -21.40 -9.90
CA GLU A 243 0.55 -22.71 -9.67
C GLU A 243 -0.91 -22.58 -9.22
N PHE A 244 -1.19 -21.69 -8.26
CA PHE A 244 -2.56 -21.40 -7.81
C PHE A 244 -3.49 -21.00 -8.96
N LEU A 245 -3.01 -20.12 -9.86
CA LEU A 245 -3.76 -19.62 -11.00
C LEU A 245 -4.00 -20.69 -12.06
N THR A 246 -3.00 -21.52 -12.35
CA THR A 246 -3.14 -22.62 -13.33
C THR A 246 -4.05 -23.76 -12.82
N ALA A 247 -4.16 -23.95 -11.51
CA ALA A 247 -4.90 -25.06 -10.92
C ALA A 247 -6.43 -24.96 -11.11
N ARG A 248 -6.99 -23.75 -11.28
CA ARG A 248 -8.44 -23.57 -11.52
C ARG A 248 -8.73 -22.33 -12.35
N PRO A 249 -9.53 -22.43 -13.45
CA PRO A 249 -9.92 -21.29 -14.26
C PRO A 249 -10.61 -20.18 -13.45
N GLY A 250 -10.34 -18.93 -13.82
CA GLY A 250 -10.97 -17.74 -13.25
C GLY A 250 -10.48 -17.32 -11.86
N ARG A 251 -9.38 -17.93 -11.36
CA ARG A 251 -8.71 -17.46 -10.14
C ARG A 251 -7.97 -16.14 -10.36
N VAL A 252 -7.83 -15.37 -9.29
CA VAL A 252 -7.08 -14.11 -9.29
C VAL A 252 -6.10 -14.10 -8.12
N TRP A 253 -4.89 -13.63 -8.36
CA TRP A 253 -3.90 -13.39 -7.32
C TRP A 253 -3.51 -11.93 -7.32
N VAL A 254 -3.60 -11.24 -6.19
CA VAL A 254 -3.20 -9.84 -6.06
C VAL A 254 -1.90 -9.77 -5.27
N SER A 255 -0.90 -9.11 -5.84
CA SER A 255 0.38 -8.86 -5.20
C SER A 255 0.63 -7.37 -5.06
N ILE A 256 0.52 -6.88 -3.83
CA ILE A 256 0.75 -5.47 -3.48
C ILE A 256 2.18 -5.30 -3.00
N THR A 257 2.94 -4.44 -3.67
CA THR A 257 4.36 -4.21 -3.36
C THR A 257 4.70 -2.73 -3.47
N GLY A 258 5.77 -2.29 -2.81
CA GLY A 258 6.15 -0.87 -2.79
C GLY A 258 6.44 -0.31 -4.18
N TYR A 259 7.26 -1.03 -4.94
CA TYR A 259 7.80 -0.60 -6.23
C TYR A 259 7.52 -1.63 -7.34
N GLY A 260 6.52 -2.49 -7.15
CA GLY A 260 6.16 -3.59 -8.05
C GLY A 260 6.88 -4.90 -7.76
N ARG A 261 6.31 -5.99 -8.28
CA ARG A 261 6.62 -7.38 -7.86
C ARG A 261 8.06 -7.83 -8.11
N ASP A 262 8.70 -7.23 -9.10
CA ASP A 262 10.09 -7.54 -9.52
C ASP A 262 11.14 -6.76 -8.68
N ASP A 263 10.69 -5.94 -7.73
CA ASP A 263 11.53 -5.08 -6.91
C ASP A 263 11.42 -5.46 -5.42
N ASP A 264 12.57 -5.71 -4.79
CA ASP A 264 12.67 -6.17 -3.40
C ASP A 264 12.76 -5.02 -2.37
N ARG A 265 12.76 -3.75 -2.83
CA ARG A 265 12.80 -2.57 -1.95
C ARG A 265 11.63 -2.56 -0.97
N ILE A 266 11.90 -2.13 0.27
CA ILE A 266 10.87 -1.97 1.30
C ILE A 266 10.19 -0.61 1.10
N ALA A 267 8.86 -0.59 1.21
CA ALA A 267 8.10 0.64 1.27
C ALA A 267 6.96 0.54 2.28
N PHE A 268 6.55 1.69 2.78
CA PHE A 268 5.27 1.91 3.45
C PHE A 268 4.51 3.04 2.74
N GLY A 269 3.25 3.27 3.12
CA GLY A 269 2.38 4.23 2.44
C GLY A 269 2.96 5.65 2.33
N ASP A 270 3.70 6.11 3.34
CA ASP A 270 4.28 7.47 3.34
C ASP A 270 5.44 7.62 2.36
N ASP A 271 6.45 6.74 2.41
CA ASP A 271 7.61 6.84 1.52
C ASP A 271 7.27 6.43 0.08
N ALA A 272 6.35 5.49 -0.13
CA ALA A 272 5.84 5.17 -1.46
C ALA A 272 5.06 6.34 -2.09
N ALA A 273 4.29 7.09 -1.30
CA ALA A 273 3.62 8.29 -1.78
C ALA A 273 4.63 9.34 -2.26
N ILE A 274 5.70 9.55 -1.49
CA ILE A 274 6.79 10.46 -1.86
C ILE A 274 7.55 9.96 -3.09
N ALA A 275 7.80 8.64 -3.21
CA ALA A 275 8.40 8.04 -4.38
C ALA A 275 7.61 8.34 -5.66
N GLY A 276 6.28 8.17 -5.61
CA GLY A 276 5.36 8.55 -6.70
C GLY A 276 5.18 10.06 -6.85
N GLY A 277 5.77 10.87 -5.97
CA GLY A 277 5.67 12.32 -6.02
C GLY A 277 4.34 12.89 -5.52
N LEU A 278 3.51 12.09 -4.87
CA LEU A 278 2.26 12.52 -4.25
C LEU A 278 2.56 13.28 -2.94
N ALA A 279 2.96 14.54 -3.11
CA ALA A 279 3.35 15.46 -2.05
C ALA A 279 2.69 16.83 -2.27
N GLY A 280 2.50 17.55 -1.18
CA GLY A 280 2.11 18.96 -1.18
C GLY A 280 3.31 19.87 -1.07
N SER A 281 3.06 21.17 -0.94
CA SER A 281 4.08 22.16 -0.68
C SER A 281 3.66 23.06 0.48
N ASP A 282 4.61 23.40 1.35
CA ASP A 282 4.42 24.45 2.33
C ASP A 282 4.50 25.85 1.68
N ARG A 283 4.32 26.90 2.48
CA ARG A 283 4.38 28.30 2.01
C ARG A 283 5.73 28.72 1.40
N HIS A 284 6.78 27.94 1.62
CA HIS A 284 8.12 28.16 1.08
C HIS A 284 8.37 27.33 -0.19
N GLY A 285 7.40 26.53 -0.63
CA GLY A 285 7.53 25.61 -1.75
C GLY A 285 8.18 24.27 -1.39
N ASP A 286 8.56 24.06 -0.12
CA ASP A 286 9.17 22.82 0.32
C ASP A 286 8.12 21.70 0.43
N PRO A 287 8.46 20.45 0.10
CA PRO A 287 7.50 19.36 0.09
C PRO A 287 7.00 19.01 1.49
N VAL A 288 5.72 18.67 1.56
CA VAL A 288 5.05 18.12 2.74
C VAL A 288 4.26 16.87 2.37
N PHE A 289 4.03 16.00 3.35
CA PHE A 289 3.07 14.92 3.17
C PHE A 289 1.66 15.50 2.98
N LEU A 290 0.84 14.85 2.15
CA LEU A 290 -0.57 15.25 1.94
C LEU A 290 -1.50 14.55 2.92
N GLY A 291 -1.24 13.28 3.22
CA GLY A 291 -2.16 12.43 3.95
C GLY A 291 -1.47 11.52 4.95
N ASP A 292 -2.26 10.64 5.54
CA ASP A 292 -1.78 9.59 6.43
C ASP A 292 -1.46 8.33 5.61
N ALA A 293 -0.17 8.02 5.41
CA ALA A 293 0.29 6.86 4.63
C ALA A 293 -0.41 6.71 3.27
N LEU A 294 -0.60 7.84 2.56
CA LEU A 294 -1.60 7.98 1.50
C LEU A 294 -1.50 6.93 0.37
N ALA A 295 -0.31 6.40 0.07
CA ALA A 295 -0.20 5.35 -0.94
C ALA A 295 -0.89 4.05 -0.52
N ASP A 296 -1.03 3.74 0.77
CA ASP A 296 -1.71 2.52 1.23
C ASP A 296 -3.18 2.46 0.79
N PRO A 297 -4.06 3.41 1.19
CA PRO A 297 -5.47 3.33 0.83
C PRO A 297 -5.71 3.55 -0.67
N VAL A 298 -4.89 4.39 -1.34
CA VAL A 298 -4.91 4.53 -2.80
C VAL A 298 -4.66 3.17 -3.46
N THR A 299 -3.63 2.46 -3.03
CA THR A 299 -3.27 1.15 -3.59
C THR A 299 -4.33 0.09 -3.33
N GLY A 300 -4.94 0.09 -2.14
CA GLY A 300 -6.02 -0.82 -1.80
C GLY A 300 -7.25 -0.68 -2.72
N LEU A 301 -7.59 0.55 -3.08
CA LEU A 301 -8.66 0.85 -4.04
C LEU A 301 -8.32 0.36 -5.45
N TYR A 302 -7.11 0.67 -5.95
CA TYR A 302 -6.64 0.16 -7.24
C TYR A 302 -6.62 -1.38 -7.28
N ALA A 303 -6.23 -2.03 -6.19
CA ALA A 303 -6.21 -3.48 -6.08
C ALA A 303 -7.62 -4.09 -6.13
N ALA A 304 -8.59 -3.55 -5.38
CA ALA A 304 -9.97 -4.03 -5.39
C ALA A 304 -10.61 -3.84 -6.78
N HIS A 305 -10.40 -2.67 -7.38
CA HIS A 305 -10.81 -2.36 -8.74
C HIS A 305 -10.24 -3.32 -9.77
N ALA A 306 -8.94 -3.60 -9.68
CA ALA A 306 -8.28 -4.54 -10.56
C ALA A 306 -8.86 -5.96 -10.45
N VAL A 307 -9.18 -6.42 -9.24
CA VAL A 307 -9.85 -7.72 -9.03
C VAL A 307 -11.22 -7.74 -9.71
N ALA A 308 -12.07 -6.72 -9.48
CA ALA A 308 -13.39 -6.65 -10.11
C ALA A 308 -13.29 -6.66 -11.64
N ARG A 309 -12.41 -5.85 -12.22
CA ARG A 309 -12.16 -5.84 -13.67
C ARG A 309 -11.59 -7.16 -14.19
N SER A 310 -10.69 -7.80 -13.44
CA SER A 310 -10.12 -9.09 -13.82
C SER A 310 -11.19 -10.17 -13.88
N LEU A 311 -12.02 -10.29 -12.83
CA LEU A 311 -13.12 -11.27 -12.77
C LEU A 311 -14.18 -11.04 -13.86
N ALA A 312 -14.50 -9.78 -14.18
CA ALA A 312 -15.37 -9.44 -15.30
C ALA A 312 -14.83 -9.91 -16.66
N ARG A 313 -13.49 -9.92 -16.84
CA ARG A 313 -12.81 -10.51 -18.02
C ARG A 313 -12.55 -12.02 -17.87
N GLY A 314 -12.97 -12.61 -16.77
CA GLY A 314 -12.84 -14.04 -16.46
C GLY A 314 -11.59 -14.44 -15.71
N GLY A 315 -10.82 -13.54 -15.11
CA GLY A 315 -9.69 -13.88 -14.24
C GLY A 315 -8.57 -14.66 -14.95
N GLY A 316 -7.91 -15.52 -14.19
CA GLY A 316 -6.68 -16.23 -14.61
C GLY A 316 -5.43 -15.34 -14.53
N GLU A 317 -5.48 -14.27 -13.74
CA GLU A 317 -4.48 -13.22 -13.73
C GLU A 317 -3.80 -13.08 -12.36
N LEU A 318 -2.48 -12.88 -12.39
CA LEU A 318 -1.70 -12.29 -11.32
C LEU A 318 -1.71 -10.77 -11.52
N LEU A 319 -2.25 -10.03 -10.56
CA LEU A 319 -2.34 -8.58 -10.56
C LEU A 319 -1.19 -8.01 -9.72
N CYS A 320 -0.17 -7.49 -10.38
CA CYS A 320 0.97 -6.84 -9.74
C CYS A 320 0.63 -5.36 -9.52
N VAL A 321 0.41 -4.97 -8.27
CA VAL A 321 0.04 -3.60 -7.88
C VAL A 321 1.22 -2.91 -7.19
N SER A 322 1.63 -1.75 -7.70
CA SER A 322 2.76 -0.98 -7.18
C SER A 322 2.27 0.25 -6.43
N MET A 323 2.63 0.37 -5.15
CA MET A 323 2.22 1.50 -4.31
C MET A 323 2.73 2.84 -4.85
N ALA A 324 3.99 2.88 -5.26
CA ALA A 324 4.59 4.09 -5.82
C ALA A 324 3.94 4.48 -7.16
N ALA A 325 3.59 3.51 -8.01
CA ALA A 325 2.92 3.79 -9.28
C ALA A 325 1.45 4.24 -9.08
N CYS A 326 0.75 3.65 -8.11
CA CYS A 326 -0.57 4.13 -7.67
C CYS A 326 -0.52 5.60 -7.21
N ALA A 327 0.50 5.97 -6.46
CA ALA A 327 0.73 7.35 -6.03
C ALA A 327 1.11 8.28 -7.20
N ALA A 328 1.97 7.83 -8.11
CA ALA A 328 2.38 8.59 -9.29
C ALA A 328 1.20 8.97 -10.18
N ALA A 329 0.26 8.04 -10.39
CA ALA A 329 -0.97 8.31 -11.16
C ALA A 329 -1.82 9.44 -10.56
N GLN A 330 -1.72 9.71 -9.25
CA GLN A 330 -2.41 10.85 -8.63
C GLN A 330 -1.59 12.16 -8.72
N ALA A 331 -0.27 12.04 -8.77
CA ALA A 331 0.63 13.19 -8.83
C ALA A 331 0.70 13.85 -10.22
N GLU A 332 0.25 13.16 -11.26
CA GLU A 332 0.24 13.60 -12.66
C GLU A 332 -1.05 14.30 -13.10
N THR A 333 -2.10 14.28 -12.27
CA THR A 333 -3.32 15.04 -12.56
C THR A 333 -3.02 16.53 -12.36
N PRO A 334 -3.08 17.38 -13.42
CA PRO A 334 -2.92 18.82 -13.24
C PRO A 334 -4.02 19.31 -12.30
N ALA A 335 -3.67 20.17 -11.33
CA ALA A 335 -4.70 20.95 -10.66
C ALA A 335 -5.46 21.68 -11.76
N ALA A 336 -6.77 21.46 -11.86
CA ALA A 336 -7.60 22.21 -12.79
C ALA A 336 -7.31 23.70 -12.55
N THR A 337 -6.75 24.36 -13.56
CA THR A 337 -6.51 25.80 -13.53
C THR A 337 -7.85 26.50 -13.35
N CYS A 338 -8.08 27.07 -12.16
CA CYS A 338 -9.08 28.10 -11.96
C CYS A 338 -8.64 29.40 -12.64
#